data_AF-A0A7C1YAQ2-F1
#
_entry.id   AF-A0A7C1YAQ2-F1
#
_cell.length_a   1.000
_cell.length_b   1.000
_cell.length_c   1.000
_cell.angle_alpha   90.00
_cell.angle_beta   90.00
_cell.angle_gamma   90.00
#
_symmetry.space_group_name_H-M   'P 1'
#
loop_
_entity.id
_entity.type
_entity.pdbx_description
1 polymer ?
#
loop_
_entity_poly.entity_id
_entity_poly.type
_entity_poly.pdbx_seq_one_letter_code
_entity_poly.pdbx_strand_id
1 'polypeptide(L)'
;ESLIHIDDTVVASKQTFLKLHETAHHDMPTHRKMFRFFQDCEKTLDPEISDQFEREANNFARFALFKGNTFAEYAADCAFEIKTPMKLAKKFGASIYASAREFARTNHRACVVYVLEQLEFVDGDGACAVVRRIEPSPRFKAEFGVPTDKVITPDHFLWPVIPIGRKMTRPRSLSIADMNGQAHECVAEAFDTTYNIIILLYPTKALTAKTVIIPPGFQEATAS
;
A
#
# COMPACT_ATOMS: atom_id res chain seq x y z
N GLU A 1 7.30 14.20 -32.37
CA GLU A 1 7.98 14.80 -31.21
C GLU A 1 6.92 14.95 -30.13
N SER A 2 6.99 14.16 -29.05
CA SER A 2 5.90 14.04 -28.06
C SER A 2 6.38 14.64 -26.75
N LEU A 3 5.94 15.87 -26.46
CA LEU A 3 6.32 16.59 -25.25
C LEU A 3 5.49 16.07 -24.06
N ILE A 4 6.15 15.45 -23.07
CA ILE A 4 5.51 15.04 -21.81
C ILE A 4 5.51 16.27 -20.88
N HIS A 5 4.34 16.87 -20.66
CA HIS A 5 4.19 17.95 -19.68
C HIS A 5 4.16 17.38 -18.27
N ILE A 6 5.11 17.79 -17.43
CA ILE A 6 5.16 17.43 -16.02
C ILE A 6 5.10 18.71 -15.22
N ASP A 7 4.21 18.75 -14.24
CA ASP A 7 4.17 19.84 -13.29
C ASP A 7 5.36 19.72 -12.31
N ASP A 8 6.31 20.66 -12.46
CA ASP A 8 7.54 20.69 -11.67
C ASP A 8 7.31 21.11 -10.20
N THR A 9 6.09 21.51 -9.83
CA THR A 9 5.75 21.88 -8.44
C THR A 9 5.51 20.68 -7.52
N VAL A 10 5.46 19.47 -8.07
CA VAL A 10 5.12 18.25 -7.34
C VAL A 10 6.37 17.51 -6.86
N VAL A 11 6.36 16.97 -5.63
CA VAL A 11 7.49 16.20 -5.08
C VAL A 11 7.98 15.08 -6.02
N ALA A 12 9.30 14.93 -6.15
CA ALA A 12 9.96 14.08 -7.16
C ALA A 12 9.40 12.64 -7.26
N SER A 13 9.03 12.01 -6.13
CA SER A 13 8.44 10.66 -6.14
C SER A 13 7.10 10.58 -6.87
N LYS A 14 6.30 11.66 -6.82
CA LYS A 14 5.03 11.74 -7.55
C LYS A 14 5.28 12.00 -9.04
N GLN A 15 6.32 12.76 -9.39
CA GLN A 15 6.75 12.89 -10.79
C GLN A 15 7.23 11.56 -11.37
N THR A 16 7.98 10.74 -10.63
CA THR A 16 8.42 9.40 -11.10
C THR A 16 7.22 8.52 -11.42
N PHE A 17 6.22 8.46 -10.54
CA PHE A 17 5.01 7.68 -10.79
C PHE A 17 4.22 8.23 -12.00
N LEU A 18 4.03 9.55 -12.10
CA LEU A 18 3.36 10.19 -13.24
C LEU A 18 4.07 9.89 -14.56
N LYS A 19 5.41 10.02 -14.62
CA LYS A 19 6.20 9.67 -15.80
C LYS A 19 5.93 8.23 -16.26
N LEU A 20 5.92 7.27 -15.32
CA LEU A 20 5.65 5.87 -15.63
C LEU A 20 4.20 5.63 -16.07
N HIS A 21 3.24 6.37 -15.49
CA HIS A 21 1.83 6.32 -15.88
C HIS A 21 1.63 6.84 -17.31
N GLU A 22 2.18 8.00 -17.65
CA GLU A 22 2.15 8.54 -19.02
C GLU A 22 2.86 7.62 -20.03
N THR A 23 3.98 7.01 -19.62
CA THR A 23 4.70 6.03 -20.43
C THR A 23 3.81 4.82 -20.73
N ALA A 24 3.00 4.36 -19.77
CA ALA A 24 2.06 3.26 -19.98
C ALA A 24 1.04 3.60 -21.08
N HIS A 25 0.44 4.80 -21.03
CA HIS A 25 -0.48 5.25 -22.07
C HIS A 25 0.16 5.32 -23.46
N HIS A 26 1.43 5.72 -23.52
CA HIS A 26 2.15 5.84 -24.78
C HIS A 26 2.59 4.47 -25.36
N ASP A 27 3.08 3.57 -24.51
CA ASP A 27 3.77 2.35 -24.95
C ASP A 27 2.89 1.11 -24.98
N MET A 28 1.80 1.06 -24.20
CA MET A 28 0.89 -0.08 -24.23
C MET A 28 0.15 -0.13 -25.59
N PRO A 29 0.26 -1.23 -26.37
CA PRO A 29 -0.28 -1.29 -27.73
C PRO A 29 -1.77 -0.98 -27.82
N THR A 30 -2.54 -1.41 -26.83
CA THR A 30 -3.99 -1.17 -26.74
C THR A 30 -4.28 0.32 -26.52
N HIS A 31 -3.56 0.97 -25.60
CA HIS A 31 -3.72 2.40 -25.33
C HIS A 31 -3.30 3.23 -26.55
N ARG A 32 -2.13 2.95 -27.12
CA ARG A 32 -1.59 3.67 -28.28
C ARG A 32 -2.47 3.59 -29.52
N LYS A 33 -3.05 2.41 -29.80
CA LYS A 33 -3.98 2.24 -30.92
C LYS A 33 -5.26 3.03 -30.67
N MET A 34 -5.81 2.97 -29.46
CA MET A 34 -7.03 3.67 -29.10
C MET A 34 -6.87 5.20 -29.19
N PHE A 35 -5.79 5.76 -28.63
CA PHE A 35 -5.51 7.20 -28.74
C PHE A 35 -5.43 7.68 -30.19
N ARG A 36 -4.88 6.86 -31.11
CA ARG A 36 -4.88 7.17 -32.54
C ARG A 36 -6.27 7.16 -33.18
N PHE A 37 -7.16 6.26 -32.77
CA PHE A 37 -8.53 6.21 -33.30
C PHE A 37 -9.43 7.34 -32.80
N PHE A 38 -9.19 7.84 -31.58
CA PHE A 38 -9.99 8.91 -30.96
C PHE A 38 -9.43 10.31 -31.16
N GLN A 39 -8.13 10.47 -31.50
CA GLN A 39 -7.59 11.79 -31.87
C GLN A 39 -8.28 12.40 -33.10
N ASP A 40 -8.80 11.56 -34.00
CA ASP A 40 -9.46 11.98 -35.25
C ASP A 40 -11.01 11.98 -35.16
N CYS A 41 -11.60 11.88 -33.97
CA CYS A 41 -13.05 11.84 -33.80
C CYS A 41 -13.52 12.67 -32.59
N GLU A 42 -14.59 13.46 -32.73
CA GLU A 42 -15.22 14.24 -31.64
C GLU A 42 -15.87 13.38 -30.55
N LYS A 43 -15.79 12.05 -30.66
CA LYS A 43 -16.39 11.12 -29.71
C LYS A 43 -15.43 10.90 -28.54
N THR A 44 -15.93 11.01 -27.32
CA THR A 44 -15.19 10.59 -26.13
C THR A 44 -15.26 9.07 -25.98
N LEU A 45 -14.23 8.48 -25.39
CA LEU A 45 -14.26 7.09 -24.93
C LEU A 45 -15.42 6.88 -23.97
N ASP A 46 -16.01 5.68 -24.02
CA ASP A 46 -16.98 5.26 -23.01
C ASP A 46 -16.33 5.35 -21.61
N PRO A 47 -17.04 5.88 -20.59
CA PRO A 47 -16.49 6.03 -19.25
C PRO A 47 -15.89 4.75 -18.67
N GLU A 48 -16.50 3.58 -18.91
CA GLU A 48 -15.99 2.32 -18.39
C GLU A 48 -14.65 1.91 -19.03
N ILE A 49 -14.50 2.20 -20.32
CA ILE A 49 -13.25 1.95 -21.06
C ILE A 49 -12.16 2.92 -20.61
N SER A 50 -12.51 4.19 -20.38
CA SER A 50 -11.59 5.17 -19.81
C SER A 50 -11.08 4.73 -18.43
N ASP A 51 -11.99 4.30 -17.55
CA ASP A 51 -11.66 3.81 -16.21
C ASP A 51 -10.81 2.53 -16.26
N GLN A 52 -11.03 1.67 -17.25
CA GLN A 52 -10.16 0.51 -17.47
C GLN A 52 -8.73 0.94 -17.84
N PHE A 53 -8.58 1.90 -18.75
CA PHE A 53 -7.28 2.36 -19.22
C PHE A 53 -6.49 3.03 -18.09
N GLU A 54 -7.14 3.87 -17.29
CA GLU A 54 -6.53 4.47 -16.10
C GLU A 54 -6.05 3.40 -15.11
N ARG A 55 -6.83 2.34 -14.89
CA ARG A 55 -6.42 1.21 -14.04
C ARG A 55 -5.23 0.46 -14.61
N GLU A 56 -5.21 0.21 -15.91
CA GLU A 56 -4.10 -0.46 -16.61
C GLU A 56 -2.81 0.35 -16.52
N ALA A 57 -2.86 1.65 -16.79
CA ALA A 57 -1.71 2.55 -16.68
C ALA A 57 -1.20 2.65 -15.24
N ASN A 58 -2.10 2.75 -14.26
CA ASN A 58 -1.73 2.73 -12.85
C ASN A 58 -1.06 1.41 -12.42
N ASN A 59 -1.54 0.27 -12.94
CA ASN A 59 -0.93 -1.03 -12.68
C ASN A 59 0.45 -1.16 -13.32
N PHE A 60 0.62 -0.68 -14.56
CA PHE A 60 1.92 -0.63 -15.22
C PHE A 60 2.91 0.23 -14.44
N ALA A 61 2.51 1.46 -14.09
CA ALA A 61 3.36 2.40 -13.36
C ALA A 61 3.80 1.82 -12.01
N ARG A 62 2.88 1.18 -11.28
CA ARG A 62 3.19 0.44 -10.05
C ARG A 62 4.20 -0.68 -10.32
N PHE A 63 3.95 -1.55 -11.29
CA PHE A 63 4.81 -2.69 -11.59
C PHE A 63 6.23 -2.24 -11.97
N ALA A 64 6.34 -1.20 -12.81
CA ALA A 64 7.62 -0.62 -13.22
C ALA A 64 8.34 0.05 -12.04
N LEU A 65 7.63 0.84 -11.22
CA LEU A 65 8.19 1.54 -10.06
C LEU A 65 8.78 0.55 -9.03
N PHE A 66 8.04 -0.52 -8.74
CA PHE A 66 8.44 -1.53 -7.76
C PHE A 66 9.22 -2.70 -8.35
N LYS A 67 9.49 -2.67 -9.67
CA LYS A 67 10.27 -3.65 -10.42
C LYS A 67 9.74 -5.08 -10.21
N GLY A 68 8.42 -5.26 -10.36
CA GLY A 68 7.74 -6.53 -10.15
C GLY A 68 7.91 -7.05 -8.72
N ASN A 69 8.50 -8.24 -8.56
CA ASN A 69 8.68 -8.89 -7.26
C ASN A 69 9.87 -8.36 -6.46
N THR A 70 10.74 -7.57 -7.08
CA THR A 70 11.98 -7.07 -6.47
C THR A 70 11.70 -6.35 -5.15
N PHE A 71 10.66 -5.51 -5.08
CA PHE A 71 10.32 -4.81 -3.84
C PHE A 71 9.99 -5.79 -2.70
N ALA A 72 9.21 -6.83 -2.98
CA ALA A 72 8.81 -7.83 -1.99
C ALA A 72 10.00 -8.66 -1.49
N GLU A 73 10.94 -8.99 -2.38
CA GLU A 73 12.19 -9.68 -2.05
C GLU A 73 13.05 -8.83 -1.10
N TYR A 74 13.28 -7.56 -1.44
CA TYR A 74 14.00 -6.64 -0.55
C TYR A 74 13.30 -6.44 0.80
N ALA A 75 11.97 -6.37 0.79
CA ALA A 75 11.18 -6.25 2.02
C ALA A 75 11.30 -7.49 2.91
N ALA A 76 11.41 -8.69 2.32
CA ALA A 76 11.57 -9.93 3.05
C ALA A 76 12.90 -10.01 3.81
N ASP A 77 13.96 -9.42 3.26
CA ASP A 77 15.30 -9.37 3.88
C ASP A 77 15.46 -8.25 4.92
N CYS A 78 14.47 -7.37 5.05
CA CYS A 78 14.48 -6.27 6.01
C CYS A 78 13.77 -6.64 7.33
N ALA A 79 14.03 -5.83 8.35
CA ALA A 79 13.25 -5.87 9.59
C ALA A 79 11.75 -5.65 9.30
N PHE A 80 10.88 -6.32 10.04
CA PHE A 80 9.44 -6.20 9.85
C PHE A 80 8.88 -5.04 10.69
N GLU A 81 9.19 -3.82 10.26
CA GLU A 81 8.87 -2.58 10.99
C GLU A 81 8.41 -1.48 10.03
N ILE A 82 7.73 -0.44 10.53
CA ILE A 82 7.22 0.65 9.66
C ILE A 82 8.35 1.43 8.96
N LYS A 83 9.55 1.42 9.54
CA LYS A 83 10.73 2.06 8.93
C LYS A 83 11.19 1.35 7.65
N THR A 84 10.85 0.08 7.47
CA THR A 84 11.23 -0.69 6.27
C THR A 84 10.62 -0.12 4.99
N PRO A 85 9.29 0.04 4.86
CA PRO A 85 8.72 0.69 3.68
C PRO A 85 9.22 2.14 3.52
N MET A 86 9.57 2.86 4.59
CA MET A 86 10.16 4.21 4.48
C MET A 86 11.57 4.17 3.84
N LYS A 87 12.41 3.21 4.23
CA LYS A 87 13.74 2.99 3.64
C LYS A 87 13.62 2.57 2.17
N LEU A 88 12.72 1.63 1.88
CA LEU A 88 12.50 1.13 0.52
C LEU A 88 11.89 2.20 -0.39
N ALA A 89 11.07 3.12 0.14
CA ALA A 89 10.53 4.24 -0.63
C ALA A 89 11.65 5.03 -1.32
N LYS A 90 12.70 5.37 -0.56
CA LYS A 90 13.88 6.06 -1.10
C LYS A 90 14.61 5.23 -2.15
N LYS A 91 14.77 3.92 -1.91
CA LYS A 91 15.47 3.00 -2.82
C LYS A 91 14.78 2.85 -4.17
N PHE A 92 13.45 2.83 -4.18
CA PHE A 92 12.64 2.62 -5.39
C PHE A 92 12.14 3.94 -6.01
N GLY A 93 12.47 5.11 -5.42
CA GLY A 93 11.96 6.40 -5.89
C GLY A 93 10.45 6.58 -5.68
N ALA A 94 9.87 5.83 -4.75
CA ALA A 94 8.45 5.87 -4.43
C ALA A 94 8.16 6.85 -3.27
N SER A 95 6.90 7.28 -3.15
CA SER A 95 6.46 7.97 -1.93
C SER A 95 6.35 6.98 -0.76
N ILE A 96 6.46 7.47 0.48
CA ILE A 96 6.24 6.61 1.66
C ILE A 96 4.84 5.99 1.64
N TYR A 97 3.83 6.76 1.23
CA TYR A 97 2.46 6.26 1.04
C TYR A 97 2.39 5.08 0.07
N ALA A 98 2.99 5.20 -1.12
CA ALA A 98 2.98 4.13 -2.12
C ALA A 98 3.77 2.91 -1.64
N SER A 99 4.94 3.13 -1.06
CA SER A 99 5.82 2.09 -0.55
C SER A 99 5.19 1.30 0.62
N ALA A 100 4.53 1.97 1.57
CA ALA A 100 3.84 1.31 2.67
C ALA A 100 2.69 0.43 2.19
N ARG A 101 1.90 0.91 1.21
CA ARG A 101 0.85 0.10 0.57
C ARG A 101 1.45 -1.09 -0.16
N GLU A 102 2.51 -0.89 -0.93
CA GLU A 102 3.15 -2.00 -1.65
C GLU A 102 3.73 -3.04 -0.70
N PHE A 103 4.31 -2.58 0.41
CA PHE A 103 4.84 -3.44 1.47
C PHE A 103 3.77 -4.37 2.03
N ALA A 104 2.59 -3.87 2.42
CA ALA A 104 1.53 -4.74 2.87
C ALA A 104 1.01 -5.64 1.75
N ARG A 105 0.69 -5.05 0.58
CA ARG A 105 0.08 -5.76 -0.55
C ARG A 105 0.87 -6.97 -1.03
N THR A 106 2.20 -6.87 -0.98
CA THR A 106 3.11 -7.91 -1.50
C THR A 106 3.77 -8.74 -0.40
N ASN A 107 3.52 -8.45 0.88
CA ASN A 107 4.13 -9.21 1.95
C ASN A 107 3.54 -10.62 2.06
N HIS A 108 4.42 -11.60 2.24
CA HIS A 108 4.02 -12.98 2.55
C HIS A 108 3.57 -13.14 4.01
N ARG A 109 4.04 -12.27 4.92
CA ARG A 109 3.67 -12.29 6.34
C ARG A 109 2.38 -11.51 6.55
N ALA A 110 1.56 -11.96 7.51
CA ALA A 110 0.33 -11.26 7.87
C ALA A 110 0.65 -9.85 8.39
N CYS A 111 0.15 -8.84 7.69
CA CYS A 111 0.14 -7.44 8.10
C CYS A 111 -0.95 -6.65 7.38
N VAL A 112 -1.28 -5.49 7.93
CA VAL A 112 -2.16 -4.50 7.32
C VAL A 112 -1.57 -3.12 7.50
N VAL A 113 -1.69 -2.30 6.45
CA VAL A 113 -1.35 -0.88 6.50
C VAL A 113 -2.63 -0.05 6.44
N TYR A 114 -2.80 0.81 7.44
CA TYR A 114 -3.79 1.88 7.40
C TYR A 114 -3.12 3.16 6.94
N VAL A 115 -3.82 3.89 6.10
CA VAL A 115 -3.50 5.28 5.78
C VAL A 115 -4.68 6.12 6.22
N LEU A 116 -4.42 7.04 7.13
CA LEU A 116 -5.38 8.00 7.62
C LEU A 116 -5.11 9.38 7.01
N GLU A 117 -6.14 10.20 6.88
CA GLU A 117 -5.95 11.64 6.74
C GLU A 117 -5.29 12.22 8.01
N GLN A 118 -4.90 13.49 7.95
CA GLN A 118 -4.35 14.17 9.11
C GLN A 118 -5.35 14.23 10.25
N LEU A 119 -4.84 14.33 11.48
CA LEU A 119 -5.68 14.43 12.67
C LEU A 119 -6.48 15.73 12.63
N GLU A 120 -7.79 15.62 12.79
CA GLU A 120 -8.70 16.76 12.90
C GLU A 120 -9.23 16.85 14.34
N PHE A 121 -9.37 18.06 14.85
CA PHE A 121 -10.02 18.32 16.13
C PHE A 121 -11.44 18.77 15.84
N VAL A 122 -12.40 17.93 16.23
CA VAL A 122 -13.84 18.19 16.05
C VAL A 122 -14.40 18.68 17.37
N ASP A 123 -15.09 19.82 17.34
CA ASP A 123 -15.76 20.38 18.52
C ASP A 123 -16.79 19.37 19.06
N GLY A 124 -16.65 19.00 20.33
CA GLY A 124 -17.54 18.05 21.02
C GLY A 124 -17.14 16.57 20.96
N ASP A 125 -16.48 16.13 19.88
CA ASP A 125 -16.08 14.72 19.66
C ASP A 125 -14.58 14.45 19.89
N GLY A 126 -13.80 15.50 20.13
CA GLY A 126 -12.36 15.41 20.33
C GLY A 126 -11.60 15.21 19.02
N ALA A 127 -10.43 14.59 19.10
CA ALA A 127 -9.57 14.38 17.95
C ALA A 127 -9.95 13.10 17.19
N CYS A 128 -10.02 13.17 15.85
CA CYS A 128 -10.31 12.01 15.01
C CYS A 128 -9.43 12.00 13.75
N ALA A 129 -9.29 10.82 13.13
CA ALA A 129 -8.58 10.67 11.86
C ALA A 129 -9.40 9.81 10.91
N VAL A 130 -9.78 10.37 9.75
CA VAL A 130 -10.54 9.65 8.72
C VAL A 130 -9.64 8.60 8.07
N VAL A 131 -10.17 7.39 7.87
CA VAL A 131 -9.47 6.30 7.20
C VAL A 131 -9.54 6.53 5.70
N ARG A 132 -8.43 6.96 5.11
CA ARG A 132 -8.28 7.13 3.66
C ARG A 132 -8.19 5.79 2.94
N ARG A 133 -7.43 4.84 3.51
CA ARG A 133 -7.20 3.54 2.88
C ARG A 133 -6.77 2.48 3.87
N ILE A 134 -7.16 1.24 3.57
CA ILE A 134 -6.69 0.03 4.26
C ILE A 134 -6.11 -0.90 3.20
N GLU A 135 -4.88 -1.36 3.41
CA GLU A 135 -4.19 -2.30 2.52
C GLU A 135 -3.72 -3.50 3.33
N PRO A 136 -4.47 -4.60 3.33
CA PRO A 136 -4.05 -5.83 3.98
C PRO A 136 -3.22 -6.72 3.04
N SER A 137 -2.22 -7.38 3.59
CA SER A 137 -1.49 -8.46 2.92
C SER A 137 -2.40 -9.65 2.59
N PRO A 138 -2.05 -10.50 1.61
CA PRO A 138 -2.83 -11.70 1.28
C PRO A 138 -3.07 -12.60 2.50
N ARG A 139 -2.04 -12.81 3.32
CA ARG A 139 -2.15 -13.64 4.53
C ARG A 139 -3.03 -12.99 5.61
N PHE A 140 -2.94 -11.68 5.79
CA PHE A 140 -3.82 -10.98 6.72
C PHE A 140 -5.28 -11.08 6.29
N LYS A 141 -5.58 -10.95 4.99
CA LYS A 141 -6.93 -11.13 4.47
C LYS A 141 -7.48 -12.53 4.75
N ALA A 142 -6.66 -13.55 4.59
CA ALA A 142 -7.06 -14.93 4.82
C ALA A 142 -7.31 -15.26 6.30
N GLU A 143 -6.55 -14.65 7.21
CA GLU A 143 -6.63 -14.93 8.65
C GLU A 143 -7.63 -14.01 9.38
N PHE A 144 -7.62 -12.71 9.07
CA PHE A 144 -8.35 -11.66 9.80
C PHE A 144 -9.45 -10.98 8.97
N GLY A 145 -9.53 -11.27 7.67
CA GLY A 145 -10.44 -10.56 6.76
C GLY A 145 -9.93 -9.18 6.32
N VAL A 146 -10.83 -8.38 5.77
CA VAL A 146 -10.54 -7.00 5.33
C VAL A 146 -11.21 -6.04 6.31
N PRO A 147 -10.44 -5.25 7.09
CA PRO A 147 -11.02 -4.27 7.98
C PRO A 147 -11.80 -3.20 7.20
N THR A 148 -12.87 -2.68 7.79
CA THR A 148 -13.80 -1.73 7.15
C THR A 148 -13.86 -0.37 7.86
N ASP A 149 -12.92 -0.11 8.78
CA ASP A 149 -12.89 1.10 9.60
C ASP A 149 -12.95 2.36 8.73
N LYS A 150 -13.73 3.35 9.19
CA LYS A 150 -13.94 4.62 8.48
C LYS A 150 -13.29 5.80 9.17
N VAL A 151 -13.20 5.76 10.48
CA VAL A 151 -12.62 6.81 11.32
C VAL A 151 -11.96 6.17 12.53
N ILE A 152 -10.84 6.74 12.95
CA ILE A 152 -10.15 6.37 14.18
C ILE A 152 -10.39 7.49 15.19
N THR A 153 -11.16 7.20 16.22
CA THR A 153 -11.47 8.10 17.35
C THR A 153 -10.77 7.60 18.63
N PRO A 154 -10.83 8.34 19.75
CA PRO A 154 -10.20 7.94 21.01
C PRO A 154 -10.59 6.55 21.53
N ASP A 155 -11.80 6.09 21.22
CA ASP A 155 -12.31 4.78 21.63
C ASP A 155 -11.88 3.63 20.72
N HIS A 156 -11.25 3.94 19.58
CA HIS A 156 -10.81 2.94 18.61
C HIS A 156 -9.54 2.21 19.09
N PHE A 157 -9.43 0.90 18.85
CA PHE A 157 -8.28 0.09 19.32
C PHE A 157 -6.91 0.53 18.76
N LEU A 158 -6.90 1.21 17.61
CA LEU A 158 -5.70 1.83 17.01
C LEU A 158 -5.36 3.20 17.58
N TRP A 159 -6.24 3.84 18.36
CA TRP A 159 -5.96 5.15 18.94
C TRP A 159 -4.63 5.25 19.71
N PRO A 160 -4.24 4.25 20.54
CA PRO A 160 -3.01 4.33 21.31
C PRO A 160 -1.71 4.40 20.49
N VAL A 161 -1.77 4.09 19.19
CA VAL A 161 -0.63 4.19 18.26
C VAL A 161 -0.61 5.52 17.50
N ILE A 162 -1.69 6.32 17.51
CA ILE A 162 -1.76 7.58 16.79
C ILE A 162 -0.65 8.56 17.27
N PRO A 163 0.16 9.11 16.34
CA PRO A 163 1.28 9.97 16.67
C PRO A 163 0.83 11.41 16.96
N ILE A 164 0.29 11.67 18.16
CA ILE A 164 -0.14 13.02 18.57
C ILE A 164 1.09 13.84 19.02
N GLY A 165 1.33 14.98 18.36
CA GLY A 165 2.42 15.92 18.70
C GLY A 165 3.83 15.40 18.43
N ARG A 166 3.97 14.35 17.62
CA ARG A 166 5.24 13.69 17.29
C ARG A 166 5.18 13.05 15.92
N LYS A 167 6.33 12.80 15.29
CA LYS A 167 6.37 12.12 13.98
C LYS A 167 6.15 10.61 14.03
N MET A 168 6.49 9.95 15.13
CA MET A 168 6.46 8.49 15.19
C MET A 168 6.08 8.05 16.60
N THR A 169 5.20 7.05 16.68
CA THR A 169 4.89 6.38 17.94
C THR A 169 5.79 5.16 18.09
N ARG A 170 6.25 4.88 19.31
CA ARG A 170 6.96 3.62 19.61
C ARG A 170 6.04 2.42 19.32
N PRO A 171 6.58 1.25 18.97
CA PRO A 171 5.76 0.06 18.82
C PRO A 171 4.85 -0.17 20.02
N ARG A 172 3.57 -0.44 19.76
CA ARG A 172 2.55 -0.71 20.78
C ARG A 172 2.01 -2.12 20.59
N SER A 173 1.90 -2.88 21.68
CA SER A 173 1.16 -4.15 21.66
C SER A 173 -0.34 -3.85 21.67
N LEU A 174 -1.07 -4.47 20.74
CA LEU A 174 -2.52 -4.45 20.61
C LEU A 174 -3.03 -5.90 20.50
N SER A 175 -4.35 -6.10 20.57
CA SER A 175 -4.98 -7.39 20.33
C SER A 175 -6.04 -7.25 19.25
N ILE A 176 -6.03 -8.17 18.28
CA ILE A 176 -7.09 -8.28 17.27
C ILE A 176 -7.61 -9.72 17.23
N ALA A 177 -8.90 -9.89 16.96
CA ALA A 177 -9.48 -11.21 16.73
C ALA A 177 -9.32 -11.59 15.25
N ASP A 178 -8.99 -12.85 14.99
CA ASP A 178 -9.06 -13.43 13.65
C ASP A 178 -10.51 -13.76 13.26
N MET A 179 -10.70 -14.29 12.04
CA MET A 179 -12.03 -14.65 11.55
C MET A 179 -12.71 -15.79 12.33
N ASN A 180 -11.95 -16.53 13.15
CA ASN A 180 -12.48 -17.57 14.04
C ASN A 180 -12.77 -17.05 15.46
N GLY A 181 -12.57 -15.75 15.70
CA GLY A 181 -12.72 -15.13 17.01
C GLY A 181 -11.54 -15.36 17.96
N GLN A 182 -10.43 -15.94 17.50
CA GLN A 182 -9.24 -16.11 18.33
C GLN A 182 -8.48 -14.79 18.43
N ALA A 183 -8.17 -14.35 19.65
CA ALA A 183 -7.35 -13.17 19.88
C ALA A 183 -5.87 -13.45 19.56
N HIS A 184 -5.25 -12.53 18.82
CA HIS A 184 -3.81 -12.54 18.52
C HIS A 184 -3.17 -11.27 19.04
N GLU A 185 -2.02 -11.42 19.71
CA GLU A 185 -1.16 -10.29 20.05
C GLU A 185 -0.54 -9.72 18.78
N CYS A 186 -0.66 -8.39 18.64
CA CYS A 186 -0.16 -7.64 17.51
C CYS A 186 0.75 -6.51 17.95
N VAL A 187 1.64 -6.12 17.05
CA VAL A 187 2.42 -4.89 17.16
C VAL A 187 1.84 -3.88 16.17
N ALA A 188 1.61 -2.67 16.66
CA ALA A 188 1.25 -1.52 15.85
C ALA A 188 2.35 -0.45 15.93
N GLU A 189 2.71 0.08 14.78
CA GLU A 189 3.63 1.20 14.63
C GLU A 189 2.99 2.27 13.76
N ALA A 190 3.18 3.55 14.08
CA ALA A 190 2.64 4.63 13.28
C ALA A 190 3.67 5.71 13.00
N PHE A 191 3.56 6.30 11.81
CA PHE A 191 4.38 7.40 11.34
C PHE A 191 3.50 8.49 10.74
N ASP A 192 3.68 9.71 11.24
CA ASP A 192 3.05 10.90 10.72
C ASP A 192 3.90 11.51 9.61
N THR A 193 3.31 11.61 8.42
CA THR A 193 3.88 12.34 7.28
C THR A 193 3.26 13.74 7.24
N THR A 194 3.67 14.60 6.31
CA THR A 194 2.99 15.89 6.15
C THR A 194 1.52 15.76 5.70
N TYR A 195 1.16 14.66 5.03
CA TYR A 195 -0.14 14.53 4.34
C TYR A 195 -1.05 13.46 4.94
N ASN A 196 -0.47 12.45 5.60
CA ASN A 196 -1.18 11.28 6.09
C ASN A 196 -0.49 10.68 7.30
N ILE A 197 -1.26 10.00 8.15
CA ILE A 197 -0.74 9.11 9.18
C ILE A 197 -0.75 7.69 8.62
N ILE A 198 0.39 7.01 8.68
CA ILE A 198 0.54 5.63 8.22
C ILE A 198 0.69 4.74 9.44
N ILE A 199 -0.12 3.70 9.54
CA ILE A 199 -0.03 2.69 10.59
C ILE A 199 0.29 1.34 9.95
N LEU A 200 1.28 0.65 10.48
CA LEU A 200 1.55 -0.75 10.20
C LEU A 200 1.12 -1.58 11.41
N LEU A 201 0.26 -2.57 11.19
CA LEU A 201 -0.22 -3.52 12.19
C LEU A 201 0.08 -4.95 11.74
N TYR A 202 0.59 -5.78 12.64
CA TYR A 202 0.86 -7.19 12.36
C TYR A 202 0.85 -8.06 13.63
N PRO A 203 0.43 -9.33 13.55
CA PRO A 203 0.57 -10.27 14.66
C PRO A 203 2.03 -10.54 15.00
N THR A 204 2.36 -10.72 16.27
CA THR A 204 3.73 -11.03 16.72
C THR A 204 4.29 -12.29 16.05
N LYS A 205 3.44 -13.27 15.75
CA LYS A 205 3.79 -14.48 14.97
C LYS A 205 4.39 -14.14 13.60
N ALA A 206 4.00 -13.03 12.96
CA ALA A 206 4.54 -12.60 11.68
C ALA A 206 6.04 -12.26 11.75
N LEU A 207 6.61 -11.97 12.93
CA LEU A 207 8.04 -11.73 13.09
C LEU A 207 8.89 -13.00 12.88
N THR A 208 8.29 -14.18 13.09
CA THR A 208 8.99 -15.48 13.02
C THR A 208 8.64 -16.30 11.77
N ALA A 209 7.66 -15.85 10.99
CA ALA A 209 7.24 -16.52 9.77
C ALA A 209 8.36 -16.48 8.71
N LYS A 210 8.93 -17.64 8.40
CA LYS A 210 9.90 -17.80 7.31
C LYS A 210 9.18 -18.12 6.01
N THR A 211 9.62 -17.53 4.90
CA THR A 211 9.21 -17.94 3.56
C THR A 211 9.84 -19.30 3.25
N VAL A 212 9.02 -20.32 2.98
CA VAL A 212 9.47 -21.55 2.31
C VAL A 212 9.10 -21.40 0.85
N ILE A 213 10.09 -21.15 -0.01
CA ILE A 213 9.90 -21.16 -1.46
C ILE A 213 10.04 -22.62 -1.90
N ILE A 214 8.93 -23.27 -2.24
CA ILE A 214 8.94 -24.61 -2.85
C ILE A 214 9.03 -24.43 -4.38
N PRO A 215 10.08 -24.93 -5.05
CA PRO A 215 10.15 -24.90 -6.50
C PRO A 215 9.02 -25.75 -7.11
N PRO A 216 8.44 -25.36 -8.25
CA PRO A 216 7.48 -26.20 -8.95
C PRO A 216 8.15 -27.51 -9.39
N GLY A 217 7.79 -28.63 -8.76
CA GLY A 217 8.32 -29.96 -9.06
C GLY A 217 8.53 -30.91 -7.88
N PHE A 218 8.40 -30.45 -6.63
CA PHE A 218 8.49 -31.33 -5.46
C PHE A 218 7.12 -31.97 -5.16
N GLN A 219 6.95 -33.25 -5.51
CA GLN A 219 5.90 -34.10 -4.93
C GLN A 219 6.34 -34.49 -3.52
N GLU A 220 5.45 -34.31 -2.53
CA GLU A 220 5.65 -34.85 -1.19
C GLU A 220 5.84 -36.36 -1.29
N ALA A 221 6.99 -36.85 -0.83
CA ALA A 221 7.17 -38.28 -0.60
C ALA A 221 6.21 -38.68 0.54
N THR A 222 5.18 -39.44 0.20
CA THR A 222 4.28 -40.06 1.19
C THR A 222 5.09 -41.00 2.07
N ALA A 223 5.26 -40.62 3.34
CA ALA A 223 5.82 -41.50 4.35
C ALA A 223 4.88 -42.70 4.57
N SER A 224 5.43 -43.91 4.42
CA SER A 224 4.78 -45.18 4.74
C SER A 224 4.87 -45.50 6.22
#